data_AF-A0A7C1C1A0-F1
#
_entry.id   AF-A0A7C1C1A0-F1
#
_cell.length_a   1.000
_cell.length_b   1.000
_cell.length_c   1.000
_cell.angle_alpha   90.00
_cell.angle_beta   90.00
_cell.angle_gamma   90.00
#
_symmetry.space_group_name_H-M   'P 1'
#
loop_
_entity.id
_entity.type
_entity.pdbx_description
1 polymer ?
#
loop_
_entity_poly.entity_id
_entity_poly.type
_entity_poly.pdbx_seq_one_letter_code
_entity_poly.pdbx_strand_id
1 'polypeptide(L)'
;MTESLEELEKEKEELQKRANELRKKRDDLHLKSKQLAEERDELNAKIRALRNKIREYKKRRDELNQRVKAAKEKRSQLNKALARAKKKLKEMEKQRSTVLGINLSKLKKELKRLEHEQMTQPMSPQKEKELIERISQLHAKIKEHEKKLNQDIKLKRAFEEVEIAREKA
;
A
#
# COMPACT_ATOMS: atom_id res chain seq x y z
N MET A 1 -84.52 38.28 41.70
CA MET A 1 -84.51 36.92 41.10
C MET A 1 -84.03 36.94 39.65
N THR A 2 -84.25 38.01 38.89
CA THR A 2 -83.80 38.17 37.49
C THR A 2 -82.30 38.48 37.34
N GLU A 3 -81.71 39.31 38.21
CA GLU A 3 -80.27 39.66 38.15
C GLU A 3 -79.35 38.44 38.32
N SER A 4 -79.73 37.48 39.17
CA SER A 4 -78.98 36.23 39.37
C SER A 4 -78.97 35.33 38.13
N LEU A 5 -80.01 35.43 37.27
CA LEU A 5 -80.09 34.64 36.05
C LEU A 5 -79.19 35.21 34.94
N GLU A 6 -79.14 36.54 34.81
CA GLU A 6 -78.25 37.22 33.87
C GLU A 6 -76.76 37.05 34.22
N GLU A 7 -76.43 37.03 35.52
CA GLU A 7 -75.06 36.73 35.97
C GLU A 7 -74.64 35.29 35.61
N LEU A 8 -75.54 34.32 35.82
CA LEU A 8 -75.33 32.92 35.44
C LEU A 8 -75.17 32.74 33.91
N GLU A 9 -75.92 33.49 33.10
CA GLU A 9 -75.76 33.46 31.65
C GLU A 9 -74.42 34.03 31.18
N LYS A 10 -73.96 35.14 31.77
CA LYS A 10 -72.63 35.71 31.49
C LYS A 10 -71.51 34.74 31.87
N GLU A 11 -71.60 34.13 33.05
CA GLU A 11 -70.61 33.15 33.51
C GLU A 11 -70.57 31.90 32.59
N LYS A 12 -71.74 31.44 32.14
CA LYS A 12 -71.85 30.37 31.13
C LYS A 12 -71.20 30.76 29.80
N GLU A 13 -71.41 31.96 29.29
CA GLU A 13 -70.77 32.43 28.06
C GLU A 13 -69.24 32.54 28.19
N GLU A 14 -68.74 33.03 29.32
CA GLU A 14 -67.30 33.09 29.59
C GLU A 14 -66.68 31.69 29.65
N LEU A 15 -67.32 30.76 30.35
CA LEU A 15 -66.90 29.36 30.40
C LEU A 15 -66.92 28.72 29.00
N GLN A 16 -67.92 29.03 28.16
CA GLN A 16 -68.00 28.55 26.78
C GLN A 16 -66.85 29.09 25.93
N LYS A 17 -66.52 30.39 26.05
CA LYS A 17 -65.36 31.00 25.36
C LYS A 17 -64.06 30.35 25.80
N ARG A 18 -63.87 30.16 27.10
CA ARG A 18 -62.67 29.53 27.68
C ARG A 18 -62.54 28.07 27.23
N ALA A 19 -63.65 27.33 27.16
CA ALA A 19 -63.68 25.96 26.65
C ALA A 19 -63.30 25.90 25.15
N ASN A 20 -63.77 26.85 24.34
CA ASN A 20 -63.41 26.93 22.92
C ASN A 20 -61.93 27.28 22.72
N GLU A 21 -61.36 28.18 23.53
CA GLU A 21 -59.92 28.48 23.51
C GLU A 21 -59.08 27.27 23.91
N LEU A 22 -59.48 26.55 24.96
CA LEU A 22 -58.80 25.32 25.39
C LEU A 22 -58.87 24.23 24.31
N ARG A 23 -59.99 24.09 23.61
CA ARG A 23 -60.12 23.18 22.46
C ARG A 23 -59.15 23.56 21.33
N LYS A 24 -59.08 24.83 20.94
CA LYS A 24 -58.12 25.30 19.92
C LYS A 24 -56.68 25.01 20.33
N LYS A 25 -56.30 25.34 21.57
CA LYS A 25 -54.95 25.06 22.10
C LYS A 25 -54.64 23.56 22.09
N ARG A 26 -55.60 22.71 22.45
CA ARG A 26 -55.44 21.25 22.39
C ARG A 26 -55.19 20.79 20.96
N ASP A 27 -55.97 21.27 20.01
CA ASP A 27 -55.87 20.86 18.61
C ASP A 27 -54.54 21.32 17.98
N ASP A 28 -54.07 22.53 18.32
CA ASP A 28 -52.76 23.05 17.93
C ASP A 28 -51.61 22.20 18.51
N LEU A 29 -51.70 21.84 19.79
CA LEU A 29 -50.71 20.98 20.45
C LEU A 29 -50.71 19.56 19.85
N HIS A 30 -51.89 19.04 19.51
CA HIS A 30 -52.00 17.74 18.86
C HIS A 30 -51.37 17.76 17.45
N LEU A 31 -51.59 18.82 16.68
CA LEU A 31 -50.95 18.99 15.37
C LEU A 31 -49.42 19.07 15.49
N LYS A 32 -48.91 19.88 16.43
CA LYS A 32 -47.47 19.97 16.71
C LYS A 32 -46.89 18.63 17.16
N SER A 33 -47.61 17.89 18.01
CA SER A 33 -47.19 16.56 18.45
C SER A 33 -47.09 15.58 17.28
N LYS A 34 -48.05 15.62 16.35
CA LYS A 34 -48.02 14.79 15.14
C LYS A 34 -46.84 15.14 14.23
N GLN A 35 -46.59 16.43 13.99
CA GLN A 35 -45.44 16.89 13.20
C GLN A 35 -44.11 16.43 13.81
N LEU A 36 -43.93 16.59 15.12
CA LEU A 36 -42.74 16.13 15.83
C LEU A 36 -42.57 14.60 15.77
N ALA A 37 -43.67 13.84 15.79
CA ALA A 37 -43.63 12.39 15.65
C ALA A 37 -43.19 11.98 14.23
N GLU A 38 -43.70 12.66 13.20
CA GLU A 38 -43.30 12.44 11.80
C GLU A 38 -41.81 12.77 11.60
N GLU A 39 -41.34 13.93 12.08
CA GLU A 39 -39.92 14.32 12.02
C GLU A 39 -39.01 13.30 12.73
N ARG A 40 -39.41 12.84 13.92
CA ARG A 40 -38.69 11.80 14.66
C ARG A 40 -38.57 10.51 13.83
N ASP A 41 -39.65 10.10 13.19
CA ASP A 41 -39.69 8.85 12.42
C ASP A 41 -38.84 8.94 11.15
N GLU A 42 -38.85 10.08 10.48
CA GLU A 42 -37.94 10.37 9.36
C GLU A 42 -36.47 10.34 9.79
N LEU A 43 -36.13 11.01 10.89
CA LEU A 43 -34.77 11.02 11.44
C LEU A 43 -34.33 9.61 11.82
N ASN A 44 -35.21 8.83 12.45
CA ASN A 44 -34.94 7.43 12.78
C ASN A 44 -34.72 6.58 11.52
N ALA A 45 -35.48 6.81 10.45
CA ALA A 45 -35.27 6.14 9.18
C ALA A 45 -33.90 6.48 8.57
N LYS A 46 -33.51 7.77 8.58
CA LYS A 46 -32.18 8.23 8.13
C LYS A 46 -31.06 7.59 8.97
N ILE A 47 -31.21 7.54 10.29
CA ILE A 47 -30.23 6.89 11.19
C ILE A 47 -30.10 5.40 10.87
N ARG A 48 -31.21 4.68 10.64
CA ARG A 48 -31.18 3.26 10.24
C ARG A 48 -30.44 3.06 8.92
N ALA A 49 -30.72 3.90 7.92
CA ALA A 49 -30.03 3.84 6.63
C ALA A 49 -28.52 4.10 6.77
N LEU A 50 -28.13 5.10 7.56
CA LEU A 50 -26.72 5.39 7.84
C LEU A 50 -26.03 4.24 8.58
N ARG A 51 -26.69 3.64 9.58
CA ARG A 51 -26.16 2.46 10.28
C ARG A 51 -25.92 1.28 9.34
N ASN A 52 -26.82 1.05 8.38
CA ASN A 52 -26.63 0.01 7.37
C ASN A 52 -25.42 0.31 6.47
N LYS A 53 -25.30 1.54 5.96
CA LYS A 53 -24.13 1.98 5.17
C LYS A 53 -22.82 1.81 5.96
N ILE A 54 -22.80 2.18 7.23
CA ILE A 54 -21.63 2.00 8.11
C ILE A 54 -21.25 0.52 8.21
N ARG A 55 -22.22 -0.38 8.40
CA ARG A 55 -21.97 -1.83 8.45
C ARG A 55 -21.40 -2.35 7.13
N GLU A 56 -21.92 -1.91 5.98
CA GLU A 56 -21.39 -2.27 4.67
C GLU A 56 -19.96 -1.76 4.46
N TYR A 57 -19.68 -0.50 4.78
CA TYR A 57 -18.33 0.04 4.70
C TYR A 57 -17.35 -0.68 5.63
N LYS A 58 -17.79 -1.07 6.83
CA LYS A 58 -16.98 -1.86 7.75
C LYS A 58 -16.65 -3.23 7.15
N LYS A 59 -17.63 -3.94 6.57
CA LYS A 59 -17.39 -5.22 5.88
C LYS A 59 -16.39 -5.07 4.74
N ARG A 60 -16.60 -4.09 3.84
CA ARG A 60 -15.68 -3.82 2.73
C ARG A 60 -14.27 -3.51 3.20
N ARG A 61 -14.13 -2.69 4.26
CA ARG A 61 -12.84 -2.39 4.87
C ARG A 61 -12.17 -3.65 5.40
N ASP A 62 -12.90 -4.50 6.10
CA ASP A 62 -12.35 -5.72 6.70
C ASP A 62 -11.93 -6.72 5.62
N GLU A 63 -12.70 -6.87 4.54
CA GLU A 63 -12.32 -7.66 3.36
C GLU A 63 -11.06 -7.12 2.67
N LEU A 64 -10.99 -5.81 2.45
CA LEU A 64 -9.80 -5.16 1.88
C LEU A 64 -8.57 -5.35 2.75
N ASN A 65 -8.71 -5.21 4.07
CA ASN A 65 -7.63 -5.45 5.02
C ASN A 65 -7.12 -6.90 4.95
N GLN A 66 -8.04 -7.88 4.85
CA GLN A 66 -7.65 -9.27 4.65
C GLN A 66 -6.91 -9.49 3.33
N ARG A 67 -7.37 -8.91 2.22
CA ARG A 67 -6.69 -8.98 0.92
C ARG A 67 -5.30 -8.36 0.98
N VAL A 68 -5.16 -7.20 1.62
CA VAL A 68 -3.87 -6.53 1.82
C VAL A 68 -2.93 -7.39 2.67
N LYS A 69 -3.44 -8.02 3.74
CA LYS A 69 -2.64 -8.94 4.57
C LYS A 69 -2.15 -10.12 3.76
N ALA A 70 -3.02 -10.79 3.01
CA ALA A 70 -2.67 -11.90 2.14
C ALA A 70 -1.64 -11.49 1.05
N ALA A 71 -1.81 -10.31 0.44
CA ALA A 71 -0.85 -9.79 -0.53
C ALA A 71 0.51 -9.48 0.10
N LYS A 72 0.55 -8.90 1.32
CA LYS A 72 1.79 -8.67 2.07
C LYS A 72 2.50 -9.98 2.42
N GLU A 73 1.76 -11.02 2.80
CA GLU A 73 2.31 -12.35 3.07
C GLU A 73 2.90 -12.98 1.81
N LYS A 74 2.17 -12.96 0.68
CA LYS A 74 2.68 -13.42 -0.62
C LYS A 74 3.95 -12.67 -1.03
N ARG A 75 3.96 -11.34 -0.94
CA ARG A 75 5.14 -10.51 -1.23
C ARG A 75 6.31 -10.87 -0.32
N SER A 76 6.06 -11.10 0.97
CA SER A 76 7.11 -11.52 1.91
C SER A 76 7.69 -12.88 1.54
N GLN A 77 6.84 -13.84 1.16
CA GLN A 77 7.27 -15.18 0.72
C GLN A 77 8.10 -15.10 -0.57
N LEU A 78 7.66 -14.32 -1.56
CA LEU A 78 8.39 -14.09 -2.81
C LEU A 78 9.74 -13.42 -2.58
N ASN A 79 9.79 -12.38 -1.74
CA ASN A 79 11.06 -11.74 -1.35
C ASN A 79 12.01 -12.69 -0.64
N LYS A 80 11.50 -13.57 0.25
CA LYS A 80 12.30 -14.61 0.89
C LYS A 80 12.81 -15.63 -0.13
N ALA A 81 11.99 -16.04 -1.08
CA ALA A 81 12.38 -16.96 -2.14
C ALA A 81 13.47 -16.34 -3.04
N LEU A 82 13.28 -15.08 -3.46
CA LEU A 82 14.26 -14.31 -4.23
C LEU A 82 15.60 -14.18 -3.49
N ALA A 83 15.56 -13.86 -2.19
CA ALA A 83 16.77 -13.77 -1.37
C ALA A 83 17.52 -15.10 -1.29
N ARG A 84 16.80 -16.23 -1.14
CA ARG A 84 17.40 -17.57 -1.17
C ARG A 84 18.00 -17.90 -2.54
N ALA A 85 17.29 -17.62 -3.62
CA ALA A 85 17.76 -17.87 -4.98
C ALA A 85 19.03 -17.05 -5.28
N LYS A 86 19.04 -15.75 -4.91
CA LYS A 86 20.24 -14.90 -5.02
C LYS A 86 21.42 -15.41 -4.18
N LYS A 87 21.15 -15.92 -2.98
CA LYS A 87 22.22 -16.51 -2.13
C LYS A 87 22.81 -17.77 -2.78
N LYS A 88 21.96 -18.68 -3.27
CA LYS A 88 22.39 -19.88 -4.00
C LYS A 88 23.19 -19.53 -5.24
N LEU A 89 22.76 -18.51 -6.00
CA LEU A 89 23.48 -18.02 -7.17
C LEU A 89 24.89 -17.54 -6.78
N LYS A 90 25.00 -16.69 -5.75
CA LYS A 90 26.31 -16.23 -5.23
C LYS A 90 27.19 -17.37 -4.73
N GLU A 91 26.61 -18.38 -4.07
CA GLU A 91 27.35 -19.56 -3.62
C GLU A 91 27.87 -20.38 -4.81
N MET A 92 27.05 -20.59 -5.85
CA MET A 92 27.48 -21.25 -7.08
C MET A 92 28.56 -20.44 -7.81
N GLU A 93 28.42 -19.13 -7.92
CA GLU A 93 29.45 -18.23 -8.47
C GLU A 93 30.76 -18.34 -7.69
N LYS A 94 30.69 -18.32 -6.35
CA LYS A 94 31.87 -18.43 -5.48
C LYS A 94 32.53 -19.80 -5.60
N GLN A 95 31.79 -20.89 -5.46
CA GLN A 95 32.31 -22.26 -5.62
C GLN A 95 32.96 -22.44 -6.99
N ARG A 96 32.33 -21.95 -8.06
CA ARG A 96 32.88 -22.03 -9.41
C ARG A 96 34.14 -21.20 -9.57
N SER A 97 34.18 -19.98 -9.00
CA SER A 97 35.40 -19.16 -9.00
C SER A 97 36.56 -19.81 -8.26
N THR A 98 36.27 -20.58 -7.19
CA THR A 98 37.27 -21.36 -6.44
C THR A 98 37.75 -22.56 -7.23
N VAL A 99 36.85 -23.32 -7.87
CA VAL A 99 37.19 -24.48 -8.72
C VAL A 99 38.02 -24.06 -9.94
N LEU A 100 37.71 -22.91 -10.53
CA LEU A 100 38.44 -22.33 -11.65
C LEU A 100 39.77 -21.67 -11.24
N GLY A 101 40.05 -21.54 -9.93
CA GLY A 101 41.26 -20.89 -9.43
C GLY A 101 41.37 -19.39 -9.74
N ILE A 102 40.29 -18.78 -10.24
CA ILE A 102 40.28 -17.42 -10.80
C ILE A 102 39.55 -16.48 -9.84
N ASN A 103 40.30 -15.60 -9.20
CA ASN A 103 39.74 -14.51 -8.42
C ASN A 103 39.29 -13.37 -9.35
N LEU A 104 38.19 -13.56 -10.08
CA LEU A 104 37.62 -12.57 -11.01
C LEU A 104 37.41 -11.20 -10.33
N SER A 105 37.09 -11.20 -9.03
CA SER A 105 36.98 -9.99 -8.21
C SER A 105 38.31 -9.24 -8.02
N LYS A 106 39.43 -9.94 -7.85
CA LYS A 106 40.76 -9.32 -7.75
C LYS A 106 41.19 -8.74 -9.09
N LEU A 107 41.01 -9.50 -10.18
CA LEU A 107 41.31 -9.05 -11.55
C LEU A 107 40.49 -7.81 -11.94
N LYS A 108 39.19 -7.77 -11.62
CA LYS A 108 38.34 -6.59 -11.86
C LYS A 108 38.73 -5.36 -11.02
N LYS A 109 39.19 -5.57 -9.78
CA LYS A 109 39.69 -4.48 -8.92
C LYS A 109 41.02 -3.94 -9.43
N GLU A 110 41.91 -4.82 -9.85
CA GLU A 110 43.20 -4.47 -10.44
C GLU A 110 43.03 -3.71 -11.76
N LEU A 111 42.13 -4.18 -12.63
CA LEU A 111 41.75 -3.46 -13.84
C LEU A 111 41.24 -2.05 -13.54
N LYS A 112 40.25 -1.91 -12.63
CA LYS A 112 39.73 -0.58 -12.24
C LYS A 112 40.79 0.34 -11.66
N ARG A 113 41.74 -0.22 -10.92
CA ARG A 113 42.86 0.55 -10.35
C ARG A 113 43.78 1.04 -11.45
N LEU A 114 44.15 0.18 -12.41
CA LEU A 114 45.01 0.55 -13.54
C LEU A 114 44.30 1.53 -14.49
N GLU A 115 43.00 1.38 -14.73
CA GLU A 115 42.18 2.34 -15.48
C GLU A 115 42.13 3.71 -14.77
N HIS A 116 42.00 3.71 -13.45
CA HIS A 116 42.02 4.94 -12.67
C HIS A 116 43.41 5.60 -12.67
N GLU A 117 44.48 4.81 -12.52
CA GLU A 117 45.87 5.27 -12.62
C GLU A 117 46.15 5.85 -14.01
N GLN A 118 45.66 5.23 -15.08
CA GLN A 118 45.74 5.77 -16.45
C GLN A 118 45.05 7.14 -16.57
N MET A 119 43.86 7.30 -15.98
CA MET A 119 43.07 8.53 -16.12
C MET A 119 43.57 9.69 -15.25
N THR A 120 44.27 9.41 -14.16
CA THR A 120 44.57 10.42 -13.11
C THR A 120 46.05 10.76 -12.95
N GLN A 121 46.96 9.92 -13.44
CA GLN A 121 48.40 10.15 -13.29
C GLN A 121 49.02 10.69 -14.59
N PRO A 122 49.81 11.77 -14.56
CA PRO A 122 50.62 12.18 -15.70
C PRO A 122 51.79 11.20 -15.88
N MET A 123 51.88 10.57 -17.06
CA MET A 123 52.87 9.54 -17.36
C MET A 123 53.64 9.86 -18.65
N SER A 124 54.80 9.22 -18.84
CA SER A 124 55.53 9.31 -20.11
C SER A 124 54.86 8.45 -21.20
N PRO A 125 54.97 8.82 -22.49
CA PRO A 125 54.29 8.10 -23.60
C PRO A 125 54.63 6.61 -23.69
N GLN A 126 55.83 6.21 -23.23
CA GLN A 126 56.25 4.81 -23.18
C GLN A 126 55.55 4.03 -22.06
N LYS A 127 55.48 4.61 -20.85
CA LYS A 127 54.80 4.00 -19.69
C LYS A 127 53.29 3.93 -19.89
N GLU A 128 52.71 4.90 -20.60
CA GLU A 128 51.29 4.89 -20.96
C GLU A 128 50.95 3.76 -21.93
N LYS A 129 51.78 3.52 -22.95
CA LYS A 129 51.61 2.37 -23.86
C LYS A 129 51.68 1.03 -23.13
N GLU A 130 52.66 0.86 -22.24
CA GLU A 130 52.78 -0.37 -21.43
C GLU A 130 51.57 -0.57 -20.50
N LEU A 131 51.06 0.50 -19.89
CA LEU A 131 49.86 0.44 -19.04
C LEU A 131 48.61 0.06 -19.86
N ILE A 132 48.43 0.66 -21.04
CA ILE A 132 47.32 0.35 -21.96
C ILE A 132 47.38 -1.09 -22.43
N GLU A 133 48.56 -1.61 -22.78
CA GLU A 133 48.74 -3.02 -23.14
C GLU A 133 48.38 -3.94 -21.98
N ARG A 134 48.76 -3.59 -20.75
CA ARG A 134 48.45 -4.38 -19.56
C ARG A 134 46.96 -4.35 -19.22
N ILE A 135 46.29 -3.21 -19.37
CA ILE A 135 44.83 -3.06 -19.26
C ILE A 135 44.13 -3.91 -20.34
N SER A 136 44.61 -3.88 -21.58
CA SER A 136 44.06 -4.66 -22.69
C SER A 136 44.20 -6.17 -22.45
N GLN A 137 45.36 -6.63 -21.99
CA GLN A 137 45.59 -8.03 -21.62
C GLN A 137 44.71 -8.48 -20.44
N LEU A 138 44.53 -7.62 -19.42
CA LEU A 138 43.62 -7.89 -18.31
C LEU A 138 42.16 -7.95 -18.77
N HIS A 139 41.75 -7.04 -19.66
CA HIS A 139 40.43 -7.07 -20.30
C HIS A 139 40.19 -8.36 -21.08
N ALA A 140 41.16 -8.80 -21.88
CA ALA A 140 41.08 -10.04 -22.64
C ALA A 140 40.93 -11.26 -21.72
N LYS A 141 41.75 -11.35 -20.66
CA LYS A 141 41.67 -12.42 -19.65
C LYS A 141 40.33 -12.42 -18.91
N ILE A 142 39.83 -11.26 -18.49
CA ILE A 142 38.51 -11.15 -17.83
C ILE A 142 37.40 -11.61 -18.78
N LYS A 143 37.42 -11.18 -20.04
CA LYS A 143 36.41 -11.54 -21.05
C LYS A 143 36.43 -13.04 -21.36
N GLU A 144 37.61 -13.66 -21.39
CA GLU A 144 37.74 -15.10 -21.59
C GLU A 144 37.22 -15.90 -20.39
N HIS A 145 37.53 -15.45 -19.17
CA HIS A 145 37.02 -16.06 -17.93
C HIS A 145 35.50 -15.88 -17.78
N GLU A 146 34.95 -14.72 -18.14
CA GLU A 146 33.50 -14.48 -18.15
C GLU A 146 32.78 -15.35 -19.18
N LYS A 147 33.36 -15.54 -20.38
CA LYS A 147 32.84 -16.48 -21.38
C LYS A 147 32.80 -17.91 -20.85
N LYS A 148 33.88 -18.39 -20.21
CA LYS A 148 33.94 -19.72 -19.58
C LYS A 148 32.92 -19.87 -18.44
N LEU A 149 32.64 -18.80 -17.68
CA LEU A 149 31.61 -18.79 -16.64
C LEU A 149 30.19 -18.87 -17.24
N ASN A 150 29.93 -18.10 -18.31
CA ASN A 150 28.66 -17.99 -19.02
C ASN A 150 28.33 -19.16 -19.95
N GLN A 151 29.30 -20.01 -20.30
CA GLN A 151 29.06 -21.20 -21.13
C GLN A 151 28.33 -22.32 -20.38
N ASP A 152 28.34 -22.31 -19.05
CA ASP A 152 27.62 -23.34 -18.29
C ASP A 152 26.12 -23.07 -18.24
N ILE A 153 25.40 -24.01 -18.82
CA ILE A 153 23.94 -24.10 -18.87
C ILE A 153 23.33 -24.01 -17.46
N LYS A 154 23.98 -24.56 -16.43
CA LYS A 154 23.48 -24.53 -15.04
C LYS A 154 23.51 -23.13 -14.42
N LEU A 155 24.53 -22.32 -14.72
CA LEU A 155 24.63 -20.96 -14.18
C LEU A 155 23.64 -20.04 -14.88
N LYS A 156 23.51 -20.16 -16.21
CA LYS A 156 22.49 -19.45 -17.00
C LYS A 156 21.07 -19.74 -16.52
N ARG A 157 20.74 -21.03 -16.30
CA ARG A 157 19.44 -21.42 -15.74
C ARG A 157 19.22 -20.85 -14.34
N ALA A 158 20.24 -20.85 -13.47
CA ALA A 158 20.13 -20.26 -12.15
C ALA A 158 19.95 -18.72 -12.20
N PHE A 159 20.54 -18.04 -13.17
CA PHE A 159 20.32 -16.61 -13.44
C PHE A 159 18.89 -16.34 -13.93
N GLU A 160 18.41 -17.12 -14.91
CA GLU A 160 17.04 -17.04 -15.41
C GLU A 160 16.02 -17.31 -14.30
N GLU A 161 16.25 -18.30 -13.44
CA GLU A 161 15.39 -18.57 -12.27
C GLU A 161 15.36 -17.39 -11.29
N VAL A 162 16.48 -16.70 -11.09
CA VAL A 162 16.54 -15.51 -10.23
C VAL A 162 15.83 -14.31 -10.86
N GLU A 163 15.96 -14.10 -12.17
CA GLU A 163 15.26 -13.02 -12.87
C GLU A 163 13.75 -13.29 -12.95
N ILE A 164 13.32 -14.52 -13.25
CA ILE A 164 11.90 -14.92 -13.19
C ILE A 164 11.35 -14.76 -11.77
N ALA A 165 12.12 -15.12 -10.74
CA ALA A 165 11.72 -14.91 -9.35
C ALA A 165 11.68 -13.42 -8.97
N ARG A 166 12.43 -12.57 -9.67
CA ARG A 166 12.45 -11.12 -9.47
C ARG A 166 11.26 -10.44 -10.15
N GLU A 167 10.91 -10.86 -11.36
CA GLU A 167 9.71 -10.37 -12.05
C GLU A 167 8.42 -10.77 -11.34
N LYS A 168 8.41 -11.92 -10.67
CA LYS A 168 7.27 -12.42 -9.91
C LYS A 168 7.13 -11.82 -8.50
N ALA A 169 8.15 -11.14 -7.97
CA ALA A 169 8.22 -10.63 -6.59
C ALA A 169 7.86 -9.14 -6.47
#